data_AF-A0A4R0NTX3-F1
#
_entry.id   AF-A0A4R0NTX3-F1
#
_cell.length_a   1.000
_cell.length_b   1.000
_cell.length_c   1.000
_cell.angle_alpha   90.00
_cell.angle_beta   90.00
_cell.angle_gamma   90.00
#
_symmetry.space_group_name_H-M   'P 1'
#
loop_
_entity.id
_entity.type
_entity.pdbx_description
1 polymer ?
#
loop_
_entity_poly.entity_id
_entity_poly.type
_entity_poly.pdbx_seq_one_letter_code
_entity_poly.pdbx_strand_id
1 'polypeptide(L)'
;MSEENNDNQSPKNLINIITFNVRATKTIGDNGLIPWINIANANEEILNLIDKDEIVISENEITIVIDYPLTNPASLSLISETGFSREKLLIEIRTKYIEIFEEEEKAIAINDGKGKYGIWGHSLYDLDLVSLDVYKTDLGKIEITLDIDS
;
A
#
# COMPACT_ATOMS: atom_id res chain seq x y z
N MET A 1 -19.31 -20.06 26.68
CA MET A 1 -19.78 -20.23 25.30
C MET A 1 -18.72 -19.60 24.43
N SER A 2 -17.95 -20.45 23.76
CA SER A 2 -16.84 -20.13 22.88
C SER A 2 -17.36 -19.68 21.52
N GLU A 3 -16.74 -18.64 20.97
CA GLU A 3 -16.43 -18.53 19.54
C GLU A 3 -15.32 -17.49 19.42
N GLU A 4 -14.07 -17.99 19.44
CA GLU A 4 -12.94 -17.27 18.87
C GLU A 4 -13.26 -17.08 17.38
N ASN A 5 -13.37 -15.82 16.96
CA ASN A 5 -13.37 -15.47 15.54
C ASN A 5 -11.98 -15.78 14.99
N ASN A 6 -11.74 -17.04 14.62
CA ASN A 6 -10.69 -17.37 13.69
C ASN A 6 -11.10 -16.76 12.35
N ASP A 7 -10.48 -15.63 12.02
CA ASP A 7 -10.47 -15.09 10.67
C ASP A 7 -10.03 -16.22 9.73
N ASN A 8 -11.00 -16.74 8.99
CA ASN A 8 -10.83 -17.85 8.09
C ASN A 8 -10.14 -17.31 6.83
N GLN A 9 -8.89 -16.87 6.97
CA GLN A 9 -8.05 -16.53 5.83
C GLN A 9 -7.93 -17.80 5.00
N SER A 10 -8.57 -17.78 3.82
CA SER A 10 -8.37 -18.82 2.83
C SER A 10 -6.86 -18.94 2.59
N PRO A 11 -6.31 -20.16 2.47
CA PRO A 11 -4.89 -20.32 2.20
C PRO A 11 -4.48 -19.44 1.01
N LYS A 12 -3.37 -18.73 1.19
CA LYS A 12 -2.81 -17.84 0.20
C LYS A 12 -1.32 -18.13 0.06
N ASN A 13 -0.84 -18.11 -1.18
CA ASN A 13 0.56 -18.38 -1.50
C ASN A 13 1.23 -17.08 -1.91
N LEU A 14 2.37 -16.75 -1.31
CA LEU A 14 3.22 -15.66 -1.78
C LEU A 14 3.77 -16.04 -3.16
N ILE A 15 3.47 -15.25 -4.17
CA ILE A 15 3.87 -15.50 -5.56
C ILE A 15 4.86 -14.48 -6.10
N ASN A 16 4.95 -13.29 -5.49
CA ASN A 16 5.86 -12.25 -5.92
C ASN A 16 6.12 -11.24 -4.78
N ILE A 17 7.24 -10.52 -4.87
CA ILE A 17 7.54 -9.34 -4.07
C ILE A 17 7.87 -8.19 -5.04
N ILE A 18 7.13 -7.08 -4.94
CA ILE A 18 7.33 -5.90 -5.80
C ILE A 18 8.02 -4.82 -4.97
N THR A 19 9.22 -4.40 -5.37
CA THR A 19 9.99 -3.34 -4.67
C THR A 19 9.86 -1.99 -5.39
N PHE A 20 9.99 -0.89 -4.64
CA PHE A 20 9.99 0.47 -5.18
C PHE A 20 11.36 1.13 -5.03
N ASN A 21 12.23 0.90 -6.01
CA ASN A 21 13.54 1.55 -6.04
C ASN A 21 13.46 2.89 -6.77
N VAL A 22 13.96 3.96 -6.14
CA VAL A 22 13.98 5.32 -6.68
C VAL A 22 15.42 5.76 -6.91
N ARG A 23 15.71 6.41 -8.03
CA ARG A 23 17.04 7.00 -8.28
C ARG A 23 17.22 8.28 -7.46
N ALA A 24 18.25 8.32 -6.63
CA ALA A 24 18.58 9.49 -5.82
C ALA A 24 18.95 10.69 -6.70
N THR A 25 18.36 11.86 -6.42
CA THR A 25 18.63 13.12 -7.16
C THR A 25 19.87 13.86 -6.67
N LYS A 26 20.37 13.52 -5.47
CA LYS A 26 21.64 13.98 -4.91
C LYS A 26 22.43 12.76 -4.47
N THR A 27 23.74 12.74 -4.71
CA THR A 27 24.63 11.62 -4.38
C THR A 27 24.64 11.34 -2.88
N ILE A 28 23.81 10.40 -2.46
CA ILE A 28 23.88 9.68 -1.20
C ILE A 28 24.15 8.21 -1.61
N GLY A 29 25.04 7.53 -0.88
CA GLY A 29 25.73 6.29 -1.29
C GLY A 29 24.84 5.07 -1.62
N ASP A 30 25.52 3.99 -2.02
CA ASP A 30 25.03 2.71 -2.58
C ASP A 30 24.30 2.84 -3.94
N ASN A 31 25.11 2.94 -5.00
CA ASN A 31 24.70 2.98 -6.41
C ASN A 31 23.70 4.10 -6.80
N GLY A 32 23.36 5.00 -5.88
CA GLY A 32 22.41 6.09 -6.10
C GLY A 32 20.96 5.63 -6.16
N LEU A 33 20.61 4.55 -5.44
CA LEU A 33 19.25 4.03 -5.33
C LEU A 33 18.74 4.11 -3.89
N ILE A 34 17.49 4.52 -3.74
CA ILE A 34 16.74 4.53 -2.48
C ILE A 34 15.73 3.37 -2.58
N PRO A 35 15.78 2.36 -1.70
CA PRO A 35 14.95 1.16 -1.80
C PRO A 35 13.54 1.29 -1.17
N TRP A 36 13.03 2.52 -1.12
CA TRP A 36 11.69 2.84 -0.66
C TRP A 36 11.20 4.12 -1.34
N ILE A 37 9.91 4.39 -1.21
CA ILE A 37 9.30 5.64 -1.65
C ILE A 37 8.36 6.19 -0.58
N ASN A 38 8.47 7.49 -0.28
CA ASN A 38 7.59 8.09 0.70
C ASN A 38 6.17 8.25 0.14
N ILE A 39 5.16 7.77 0.85
CA ILE A 39 3.78 7.75 0.34
C ILE A 39 3.26 9.17 0.10
N ALA A 40 3.52 10.11 1.00
CA ALA A 40 3.08 11.50 0.84
C ALA A 40 3.73 12.16 -0.40
N ASN A 41 5.02 11.93 -0.60
CA ASN A 41 5.85 12.54 -1.65
C ASN A 41 5.91 11.74 -2.95
N ALA A 42 5.22 10.61 -3.05
CA ALA A 42 5.34 9.69 -4.18
C ALA A 42 5.12 10.35 -5.55
N ASN A 43 4.29 11.41 -5.68
CA ASN A 43 4.14 12.15 -6.95
C ASN A 43 5.44 12.81 -7.46
N GLU A 44 6.33 13.23 -6.55
CA GLU A 44 7.61 13.83 -6.93
C GLU A 44 8.66 12.75 -7.20
N GLU A 45 8.67 11.70 -6.35
CA GLU A 45 9.64 10.62 -6.41
C GLU A 45 9.38 9.65 -7.59
N ILE A 46 8.15 9.56 -8.09
CA ILE A 46 7.76 8.68 -9.22
C ILE A 46 8.52 8.98 -10.51
N LEU A 47 8.98 10.22 -10.69
CA LEU A 47 9.80 10.63 -11.84
C LEU A 47 11.13 9.87 -11.90
N ASN A 48 11.61 9.38 -10.76
CA ASN A 48 12.86 8.66 -10.62
C ASN A 48 12.65 7.18 -10.28
N LEU A 49 11.41 6.70 -10.29
CA LEU A 49 11.06 5.30 -10.02
C LEU A 49 11.65 4.40 -11.12
N ILE A 50 12.41 3.40 -10.71
CA ILE A 50 12.99 2.41 -11.61
C ILE A 50 11.87 1.52 -12.18
N ASP A 51 11.92 1.29 -13.50
CA ASP A 51 10.97 0.44 -14.23
C ASP A 51 9.50 0.83 -13.98
N LYS A 52 9.22 2.14 -13.87
CA LYS A 52 7.89 2.67 -13.52
C LYS A 52 6.76 2.15 -14.42
N ASP A 53 7.05 1.94 -15.71
CA ASP A 53 6.07 1.52 -16.73
C ASP A 53 5.92 -0.01 -16.84
N GLU A 54 6.73 -0.80 -16.12
CA GLU A 54 6.63 -2.27 -16.12
C GLU A 54 5.32 -2.72 -15.49
N ILE A 55 4.57 -3.58 -16.20
CA ILE A 55 3.40 -4.27 -15.66
C ILE A 55 3.87 -5.37 -14.70
N VAL A 56 3.65 -5.15 -13.41
CA VAL A 56 4.08 -6.04 -12.32
C VAL A 56 2.95 -6.94 -11.81
N ILE A 57 1.69 -6.60 -12.12
CA ILE A 57 0.52 -7.45 -11.89
C ILE A 57 -0.36 -7.41 -13.14
N SER A 58 -0.65 -8.58 -13.71
CA SER A 58 -1.43 -8.69 -14.95
C SER A 58 -2.94 -8.73 -14.75
N GLU A 59 -3.38 -9.09 -13.54
CA GLU A 59 -4.78 -9.24 -13.17
C GLU A 59 -5.49 -7.88 -13.14
N ASN A 60 -6.74 -7.87 -13.62
CA ASN A 60 -7.52 -6.64 -13.75
C ASN A 60 -8.16 -6.18 -12.44
N GLU A 61 -8.19 -7.04 -11.43
CA GLU A 61 -8.72 -6.74 -10.11
C GLU A 61 -7.79 -7.33 -9.05
N ILE A 62 -7.42 -6.50 -8.08
CA ILE A 62 -6.59 -6.86 -6.93
C ILE A 62 -7.24 -6.32 -5.66
N THR A 63 -6.96 -6.95 -4.53
CA THR A 63 -7.30 -6.41 -3.21
C THR A 63 -6.02 -5.96 -2.52
N ILE A 64 -5.93 -4.70 -2.11
CA ILE A 64 -4.87 -4.21 -1.23
C ILE A 64 -5.35 -4.26 0.22
N VAL A 65 -4.47 -4.71 1.11
CA VAL A 65 -4.68 -4.70 2.55
C VAL A 65 -3.74 -3.66 3.15
N ILE A 66 -4.34 -2.59 3.69
CA ILE A 66 -3.64 -1.55 4.43
C ILE A 66 -3.92 -1.82 5.91
N ASP A 67 -2.94 -2.34 6.62
CA ASP A 67 -3.03 -2.63 8.05
C ASP A 67 -2.24 -1.63 8.90
N TYR A 68 -1.14 -1.08 8.40
CA TYR A 68 -0.36 -0.06 9.09
C TYR A 68 -0.59 1.34 8.48
N PRO A 69 -0.67 2.43 9.28
CA PRO A 69 -0.66 2.50 10.75
C PRO A 69 -2.06 2.36 11.38
N LEU A 70 -2.93 1.55 10.77
CA LEU A 70 -4.35 1.49 11.13
C LEU A 70 -4.58 0.55 12.31
N THR A 71 -5.51 0.90 13.18
CA THR A 71 -5.98 0.01 14.25
C THR A 71 -6.96 -1.02 13.67
N ASN A 72 -7.77 -0.60 12.71
CA ASN A 72 -8.69 -1.43 11.95
C ASN A 72 -8.21 -1.50 10.50
N PRO A 73 -7.59 -2.62 10.06
CA PRO A 73 -7.10 -2.77 8.70
C PRO A 73 -8.19 -2.55 7.64
N ALA A 74 -7.80 -1.95 6.51
CA ALA A 74 -8.66 -1.71 5.37
C ALA A 74 -8.32 -2.69 4.23
N SER A 75 -9.33 -3.36 3.69
CA SER A 75 -9.21 -4.13 2.44
C SER A 75 -9.93 -3.41 1.32
N LEU A 76 -9.21 -3.03 0.28
CA LEU A 76 -9.71 -2.16 -0.79
C LEU A 76 -9.48 -2.83 -2.15
N SER A 77 -10.53 -2.90 -2.98
CA SER A 77 -10.41 -3.40 -4.35
C SER A 77 -9.90 -2.30 -5.28
N LEU A 78 -8.90 -2.63 -6.09
CA LEU A 78 -8.41 -1.80 -7.18
C LEU A 78 -8.68 -2.50 -8.51
N ILE A 79 -9.09 -1.73 -9.51
CA ILE A 79 -9.44 -2.25 -10.84
C ILE A 79 -8.60 -1.56 -11.91
N SER A 80 -8.11 -2.34 -12.87
CA SER A 80 -7.38 -1.86 -14.03
C SER A 80 -7.74 -2.67 -15.27
N GLU A 81 -7.98 -2.02 -16.41
CA GLU A 81 -8.29 -2.72 -17.67
C GLU A 81 -7.07 -3.46 -18.26
N THR A 82 -5.86 -2.99 -17.96
CA THR A 82 -4.61 -3.46 -18.59
C THR A 82 -3.61 -4.03 -17.58
N GLY A 83 -4.08 -4.43 -16.39
CA GLY A 83 -3.21 -4.74 -15.25
C GLY A 83 -2.56 -3.49 -14.65
N PHE A 84 -1.62 -3.69 -13.73
CA PHE A 84 -1.02 -2.62 -12.94
C PHE A 84 0.47 -2.50 -13.24
N SER A 85 0.88 -1.31 -13.74
CA SER A 85 2.27 -0.93 -13.74
C SER A 85 2.74 -0.58 -12.33
N ARG A 86 4.06 -0.55 -12.12
CA ARG A 86 4.64 -0.15 -10.83
C ARG A 86 4.24 1.28 -10.44
N GLU A 87 4.26 2.22 -11.40
CA GLU A 87 3.74 3.58 -11.20
C GLU A 87 2.25 3.59 -10.87
N LYS A 88 1.45 2.79 -11.56
CA LYS A 88 0.01 2.73 -11.29
C LYS A 88 -0.29 2.19 -9.89
N LEU A 89 0.37 1.11 -9.45
CA LEU A 89 0.19 0.59 -8.09
C LEU A 89 0.52 1.65 -7.04
N LEU A 90 1.66 2.32 -7.20
CA LEU A 90 2.09 3.36 -6.29
C LEU A 90 1.07 4.51 -6.18
N ILE A 91 0.58 5.01 -7.31
CA ILE A 91 -0.42 6.11 -7.33
C ILE A 91 -1.72 5.67 -6.67
N GLU A 92 -2.22 4.46 -6.96
CA GLU A 92 -3.46 3.94 -6.38
C GLU A 92 -3.31 3.75 -4.86
N ILE A 93 -2.21 3.14 -4.41
CA ILE A 93 -1.90 2.96 -2.98
C ILE A 93 -1.84 4.32 -2.27
N ARG A 94 -1.08 5.28 -2.82
CA ARG A 94 -1.02 6.65 -2.30
C ARG A 94 -2.41 7.27 -2.18
N THR A 95 -3.23 7.13 -3.22
CA THR A 95 -4.59 7.68 -3.25
C THR A 95 -5.42 7.07 -2.12
N LYS A 96 -5.31 5.76 -1.88
CA LYS A 96 -6.02 5.10 -0.77
C LYS A 96 -5.55 5.51 0.61
N TYR A 97 -4.25 5.72 0.81
CA TYR A 97 -3.76 6.29 2.06
C TYR A 97 -4.29 7.71 2.30
N ILE A 98 -4.29 8.57 1.28
CA ILE A 98 -4.83 9.94 1.41
C ILE A 98 -6.31 9.90 1.75
N GLU A 99 -7.10 9.09 1.05
CA GLU A 99 -8.53 8.91 1.33
C GLU A 99 -8.77 8.49 2.79
N ILE A 100 -7.98 7.53 3.30
CA ILE A 100 -8.05 7.06 4.70
C ILE A 100 -7.71 8.18 5.68
N PHE A 101 -6.59 8.88 5.49
CA PHE A 101 -6.17 9.97 6.38
C PHE A 101 -7.20 11.12 6.39
N GLU A 102 -7.72 11.51 5.24
CA GLU A 102 -8.78 12.52 5.15
C GLU A 102 -10.08 12.07 5.82
N GLU A 103 -10.47 10.80 5.71
CA GLU A 103 -11.65 10.24 6.38
C GLU A 103 -11.52 10.33 7.90
N GLU A 104 -10.33 10.01 8.44
CA GLU A 104 -10.03 10.11 9.87
C GLU A 104 -10.02 11.56 10.35
N GLU A 105 -9.37 12.47 9.63
CA GLU A 105 -9.36 13.90 9.96
C GLU A 105 -10.78 14.48 9.98
N LYS A 106 -11.60 14.14 8.99
CA LYS A 106 -13.02 14.55 8.96
C LYS A 106 -13.76 13.99 10.17
N ALA A 107 -13.56 12.71 10.51
CA ALA A 107 -14.23 12.07 11.64
C ALA A 107 -13.92 12.74 12.99
N ILE A 108 -12.72 13.31 13.18
CA ILE A 108 -12.39 14.07 14.40
C ILE A 108 -13.36 15.23 14.63
N ALA A 109 -13.83 15.88 13.55
CA ALA A 109 -14.73 17.02 13.64
C ALA A 109 -16.21 16.67 13.90
N ILE A 110 -16.62 15.41 13.67
CA ILE A 110 -18.04 15.02 13.60
C ILE A 110 -18.43 13.78 14.44
N ASN A 111 -17.50 12.86 14.74
CA ASN A 111 -17.80 11.55 15.32
C ASN A 111 -17.01 11.27 16.62
N ASP A 112 -17.15 12.13 17.65
CA ASP A 112 -16.51 11.97 18.97
C ASP A 112 -14.98 11.71 18.89
N GLY A 113 -14.30 12.18 17.84
CA GLY A 113 -12.86 11.96 17.66
C GLY A 113 -12.46 10.60 17.06
N LYS A 114 -13.40 9.77 16.61
CA LYS A 114 -13.13 8.38 16.19
C LYS A 114 -13.50 8.15 14.74
N GLY A 115 -12.49 8.05 13.89
CA GLY A 115 -12.66 7.59 12.52
C GLY A 115 -12.83 6.07 12.42
N LYS A 116 -13.12 5.62 11.20
CA LYS A 116 -13.42 4.22 10.86
C LYS A 116 -12.20 3.32 11.04
N TYR A 117 -11.02 3.81 10.66
CA TYR A 117 -9.79 3.03 10.58
C TYR A 117 -8.93 3.16 11.83
N GLY A 118 -8.90 4.34 12.45
CA GLY A 118 -8.07 4.67 13.59
C GLY A 118 -6.58 4.69 13.24
N ILE A 119 -5.98 5.87 13.08
CA ILE A 119 -4.54 6.03 12.79
C ILE A 119 -3.74 6.17 14.09
N TRP A 120 -2.70 5.36 14.26
CA TRP A 120 -1.85 5.42 15.44
C TRP A 120 -0.62 6.31 15.23
N GLY A 121 -0.64 7.56 15.70
CA GLY A 121 0.57 8.35 15.95
C GLY A 121 1.46 8.74 14.76
N HIS A 122 1.12 8.33 13.54
CA HIS A 122 1.88 8.61 12.32
C HIS A 122 1.16 9.62 11.43
N SER A 123 1.92 10.51 10.80
CA SER A 123 1.45 11.29 9.67
C SER A 123 1.73 10.53 8.36
N LEU A 124 1.05 10.89 7.27
CA LEU A 124 1.32 10.30 5.96
C LEU A 124 2.78 10.51 5.50
N TYR A 125 3.42 11.59 5.96
CA TYR A 125 4.81 11.92 5.62
C TYR A 125 5.83 11.03 6.32
N ASP A 126 5.42 10.29 7.35
CA ASP A 126 6.29 9.37 8.07
C ASP A 126 6.30 7.97 7.44
N LEU A 127 5.49 7.72 6.39
CA LEU A 127 5.30 6.38 5.84
C LEU A 127 6.11 6.19 4.56
N ASP A 128 7.05 5.27 4.60
CA ASP A 128 7.86 4.84 3.46
C ASP A 128 7.38 3.46 2.98
N LEU A 129 6.94 3.37 1.73
CA LEU A 129 6.57 2.11 1.09
C LEU A 129 7.83 1.40 0.57
N VAL A 130 8.16 0.27 1.19
CA VAL A 130 9.36 -0.53 0.87
C VAL A 130 9.05 -1.54 -0.23
N SER A 131 8.03 -2.36 -0.01
CA SER A 131 7.66 -3.43 -0.94
C SER A 131 6.19 -3.84 -0.83
N LEU A 132 5.75 -4.64 -1.81
CA LEU A 132 4.46 -5.30 -1.82
C LEU A 132 4.66 -6.81 -1.81
N ASP A 133 4.01 -7.49 -0.88
CA ASP A 133 3.91 -8.94 -0.89
C ASP A 133 2.64 -9.33 -1.65
N VAL A 134 2.82 -10.01 -2.78
CA VAL A 134 1.71 -10.40 -3.66
C VAL A 134 1.36 -11.85 -3.41
N TYR A 135 0.13 -12.06 -2.96
CA TYR A 135 -0.42 -13.38 -2.69
C TYR A 135 -1.47 -13.77 -3.73
N LYS A 136 -1.48 -15.05 -4.06
CA LYS A 136 -2.58 -15.68 -4.80
C LYS A 136 -3.38 -16.57 -3.86
N THR A 137 -4.65 -16.27 -3.73
CA THR A 137 -5.61 -17.08 -2.98
C THR A 137 -5.93 -18.38 -3.72
N ASP A 138 -6.44 -19.38 -3.01
CA ASP A 138 -6.93 -20.63 -3.62
C ASP A 138 -8.05 -20.41 -4.67
N LEU A 139 -8.76 -19.28 -4.60
CA LEU A 139 -9.77 -18.86 -5.59
C LEU A 139 -9.16 -18.16 -6.82
N GLY A 140 -7.83 -18.03 -6.87
CA GLY A 140 -7.10 -17.39 -7.96
C GLY A 140 -7.10 -15.86 -7.91
N LYS A 141 -7.67 -15.25 -6.86
CA LYS A 141 -7.64 -13.80 -6.65
C LYS A 141 -6.28 -13.34 -6.12
N ILE A 142 -5.89 -12.12 -6.48
CA ILE A 142 -4.67 -11.46 -6.01
C ILE A 142 -4.98 -10.59 -4.80
N GLU A 143 -4.24 -10.82 -3.71
CA GLU A 143 -4.24 -10.01 -2.51
C GLU A 143 -2.83 -9.46 -2.28
N ILE A 144 -2.74 -8.19 -1.89
CA ILE A 144 -1.47 -7.49 -1.68
C ILE A 144 -1.43 -6.98 -0.25
N THR A 145 -0.35 -7.26 0.46
CA THR A 145 -0.02 -6.58 1.73
C THR A 145 1.15 -5.64 1.51
N LEU A 146 1.20 -4.56 2.29
CA LEU A 146 2.18 -3.50 2.12
C LEU A 146 3.24 -3.61 3.21
N ASP A 147 4.50 -3.58 2.81
CA ASP A 147 5.63 -3.44 3.72
C ASP A 147 5.95 -1.94 3.88
N ILE A 148 5.63 -1.40 5.06
CA ILE A 148 5.74 0.03 5.39
C ILE A 148 6.77 0.22 6.50
N ASP A 149 7.69 1.15 6.27
CA ASP A 149 8.64 1.62 7.29
C ASP A 149 8.23 3.03 7.79
N SER A 150 8.55 3.36 9.04
CA SER A 150 8.21 4.63 9.69
C SER A 150 9.19 5.09 10.77
#